data_AF-A0A920QVR2-F1
#
_entry.id   AF-A0A920QVR2-F1
#
_cell.length_a   1.000
_cell.length_b   1.000
_cell.length_c   1.000
_cell.angle_alpha   90.00
_cell.angle_beta   90.00
_cell.angle_gamma   90.00
#
_symmetry.space_group_name_H-M   'P 1'
#
loop_
_entity.id
_entity.type
_entity.pdbx_description
1 polymer ?
#
loop_
_entity_poly.entity_id
_entity_poly.type
_entity_poly.pdbx_seq_one_letter_code
_entity_poly.pdbx_strand_id
1 'polypeptide(L)' 'MIPINENILAQAKKIRILGKFIQIEGKIYLSDGTIAAEGKGMFAILNENSLKEMSKDYPSLSKNWMY' A
#
# COMPACT_ATOMS: atom_id res chain seq x y z
N MET A 1 -6.75 22.33 8.23
CA MET A 1 -5.58 22.04 9.08
C MET A 1 -5.50 20.54 9.19
N ILE A 2 -4.41 19.89 8.77
CA ILE A 2 -4.26 18.44 8.90
C ILE A 2 -3.78 18.17 10.32
N PRO A 3 -4.56 17.46 11.16
CA PRO A 3 -4.13 17.15 12.52
C PRO A 3 -2.83 16.33 12.49
N ILE A 4 -1.85 16.74 13.31
CA ILE A 4 -0.56 16.05 13.47
C ILE A 4 -0.58 15.38 14.86
N ASN A 5 -0.02 14.18 14.98
CA ASN A 5 -0.02 13.36 16.21
C ASN A 5 -1.40 12.90 16.70
N GLU A 6 -2.37 12.75 15.79
CA GLU A 6 -3.66 12.15 16.12
C GLU A 6 -3.62 10.63 15.93
N ASN A 7 -4.33 9.90 16.80
CA ASN A 7 -4.58 8.48 16.59
C ASN A 7 -5.64 8.31 15.50
N ILE A 8 -5.30 7.53 14.47
CA ILE A 8 -6.20 7.19 13.37
C ILE A 8 -6.63 5.73 13.45
N LEU A 9 -7.79 5.43 12.86
CA LEU A 9 -8.21 4.06 12.58
C LEU A 9 -8.04 3.79 11.10
N ALA A 10 -7.15 2.86 10.75
CA ALA A 10 -6.98 2.38 9.38
C ALA A 10 -7.71 1.05 9.20
N GLN A 11 -8.62 0.98 8.22
CA GLN A 11 -9.32 -0.25 7.86
C GLN A 11 -9.14 -0.54 6.38
N ALA A 12 -9.04 -1.82 6.04
CA ALA A 12 -8.96 -2.26 4.65
C ALA A 12 -9.81 -3.51 4.44
N LYS A 13 -10.39 -3.61 3.24
CA LYS A 13 -11.20 -4.74 2.81
C LYS A 13 -10.68 -5.26 1.48
N LYS A 14 -10.46 -6.58 1.42
CA LYS A 14 -10.28 -7.30 0.15
C LYS A 14 -11.58 -7.22 -0.65
N ILE A 15 -11.52 -6.63 -1.83
CA ILE A 15 -12.68 -6.51 -2.72
C ILE A 15 -12.80 -7.75 -3.60
N ARG A 16 -11.73 -8.10 -4.31
CA ARG A 16 -11.72 -9.24 -5.24
C ARG A 16 -10.31 -9.71 -5.57
N ILE A 17 -10.23 -10.87 -6.21
CA ILE A 17 -9.03 -11.42 -6.82
C ILE A 17 -9.19 -11.39 -8.34
N LEU A 18 -8.18 -10.92 -9.05
CA LEU A 18 -8.10 -10.84 -10.52
C LEU A 18 -6.82 -11.55 -10.97
N GLY A 19 -6.92 -12.84 -11.31
CA GLY A 19 -5.75 -13.67 -11.60
C GLY A 19 -4.80 -13.70 -10.40
N LYS A 20 -3.56 -13.23 -10.58
CA LYS A 20 -2.54 -13.14 -9.52
C LYS A 20 -2.62 -11.89 -8.63
N PHE A 21 -3.57 -11.00 -8.89
CA PHE A 21 -3.69 -9.73 -8.21
C PHE A 21 -4.86 -9.71 -7.22
N ILE A 22 -4.67 -9.02 -6.10
CA ILE A 22 -5.68 -8.77 -5.07
C ILE A 22 -6.01 -7.28 -5.10
N GLN A 23 -7.28 -6.97 -5.30
CA GLN A 23 -7.78 -5.60 -5.19
C GLN A 23 -8.28 -5.35 -3.77
N ILE A 24 -7.79 -4.27 -3.15
CA ILE A 24 -8.10 -3.85 -1.79
C ILE A 24 -8.61 -2.40 -1.83
N GLU A 25 -9.60 -2.10 -1.01
CA GLU A 25 -10.01 -0.73 -0.67
C GLU A 25 -9.71 -0.47 0.80
N GLY A 26 -9.15 0.69 1.09
CA GLY A 26 -8.78 1.12 2.43
C GLY A 26 -9.38 2.48 2.75
N LYS A 27 -9.67 2.70 4.04
CA LYS A 27 -10.12 3.97 4.58
C LYS A 27 -9.37 4.29 5.85
N ILE A 28 -9.11 5.58 6.05
CA ILE A 28 -8.57 6.12 7.30
C ILE A 28 -9.66 6.98 7.93
N TYR A 29 -9.95 6.69 9.20
CA TYR A 29 -10.89 7.44 10.02
C TYR A 29 -10.12 8.23 11.09
N LEU A 30 -10.57 9.46 11.34
CA LEU A 30 -10.17 10.27 12.49
C LEU A 30 -10.89 9.80 13.75
N SER A 31 -10.49 10.36 14.90
CA SER A 31 -11.05 10.01 16.21
C SER A 31 -12.56 10.30 16.33
N ASP A 32 -13.08 11.27 15.59
CA ASP A 32 -14.50 11.62 15.51
C ASP A 32 -15.32 10.72 14.55
N GLY A 33 -14.66 9.76 13.89
CA GLY A 33 -15.26 8.88 12.91
C GLY A 33 -15.33 9.45 11.48
N THR A 34 -14.85 10.68 11.26
CA THR A 34 -14.76 11.28 9.93
C THR A 34 -13.72 10.57 9.06
N ILE A 35 -14.02 10.40 7.78
CA ILE A 35 -13.06 9.82 6.81
C ILE A 35 -12.03 10.89 6.42
N ALA A 36 -10.76 10.65 6.75
CA ALA A 36 -9.64 11.51 6.34
C ALA A 36 -9.12 11.15 4.94
N ALA A 37 -9.13 9.87 4.58
CA ALA A 37 -8.62 9.40 3.30
C ALA A 37 -9.27 8.09 2.88
N GLU A 38 -9.36 7.90 1.56
CA GLU A 38 -9.75 6.64 0.92
C GLU A 38 -8.69 6.26 -0.11
N GLY A 39 -8.41 4.96 -0.22
CA GLY A 39 -7.41 4.43 -1.12
C GLY A 39 -7.86 3.13 -1.77
N LYS A 40 -7.46 2.94 -3.03
CA LYS A 40 -7.60 1.66 -3.73
C LYS A 40 -6.22 1.17 -4.12
N GLY A 41 -5.94 -0.10 -3.87
CA GLY A 41 -4.67 -0.74 -4.18
C GLY A 41 -4.86 -2.06 -4.90
N MET A 42 -3.90 -2.41 -5.73
CA MET A 42 -3.80 -3.71 -6.37
C MET A 42 -2.45 -4.32 -6.04
N PHE A 43 -2.46 -5.52 -5.47
CA PHE A 43 -1.27 -6.17 -4.93
C PHE A 43 -1.08 -7.53 -5.60
N ALA A 44 0.15 -7.85 -5.99
CA ALA A 44 0.53 -9.20 -6.39
C ALA A 44 1.12 -9.94 -5.19
N ILE A 45 0.76 -11.21 -4.99
CA ILE A 45 1.49 -12.08 -4.07
C ILE A 45 2.69 -12.64 -4.84
N LEU A 46 3.89 -12.35 -4.35
CA LEU A 46 5.15 -12.81 -4.93
C LEU A 46 5.80 -13.83 -4.00
N ASN A 47 6.51 -14.80 -4.58
CA ASN A 47 7.36 -15.70 -3.79
C ASN A 47 8.69 -15.00 -3.44
N GLU A 48 9.41 -15.56 -2.45
CA GLU A 48 10.66 -14.98 -1.95
C GLU A 48 11.73 -14.83 -3.03
N ASN A 49 11.84 -15.78 -3.96
CA ASN A 49 12.84 -15.73 -5.04
C ASN A 49 12.58 -14.56 -6.00
N SER A 50 11.31 -14.34 -6.36
CA SER A 50 10.89 -13.18 -7.16
C SER A 50 11.21 -11.86 -6.45
N LEU A 51 10.99 -11.77 -5.13
CA LEU A 51 11.34 -10.59 -4.35
C LEU A 51 12.87 -10.35 -4.32
N LYS A 52 13.67 -11.41 -4.16
CA LYS A 52 15.13 -11.33 -4.19
C LYS A 52 15.66 -10.86 -5.54
N GLU A 53 15.15 -11.42 -6.65
CA GLU A 53 15.56 -10.99 -7.99
C GLU A 53 15.22 -9.53 -8.26
N MET A 54 14.05 -9.06 -7.80
CA MET A 54 13.64 -7.67 -7.96
C MET A 54 14.49 -6.69 -7.14
N SER A 55 15.09 -7.14 -6.04
CA SER A 55 15.91 -6.30 -5.15
C SER A 55 17.42 -6.48 -5.31
N LYS A 56 17.87 -7.39 -6.18
CA LYS A 56 19.28 -7.81 -6.26
C LYS A 56 20.25 -6.65 -6.55
N ASP A 57 19.80 -5.66 -7.29
CA ASP A 57 20.62 -4.51 -7.72
C ASP A 57 20.36 -3.27 -6.83
N TYR A 58 19.60 -3.40 -5.74
CA TYR A 58 19.43 -2.33 -4.76
C TYR A 58 20.73 -2.13 -3.96
N PRO A 59 21.20 -0.88 -3.72
CA PRO A 59 20.53 0.39 -3.98
C PRO A 59 20.84 1.02 -5.35
N SER A 60 21.71 0.46 -6.17
CA SER A 60 22.05 1.04 -7.48
C SER A 60 20.81 1.22 -8.37
N LEU A 61 19.87 0.26 -8.31
CA LEU A 61 18.59 0.32 -9.01
C LEU A 61 17.73 1.54 -8.62
N SER A 62 17.76 1.98 -7.36
CA SER A 62 16.94 3.12 -6.90
C SER A 62 17.37 4.45 -7.50
N LYS A 63 18.68 4.60 -7.78
CA LYS A 63 19.21 5.77 -8.48
C LYS A 63 18.72 5.85 -9.93
N ASN A 64 18.43 4.71 -10.54
CA ASN A 64 17.98 4.62 -11.94
C ASN A 64 16.46 4.83 -12.10
N TRP A 65 15.67 4.72 -11.03
CA TRP A 65 14.21 4.95 -11.07
C TRP A 65 13.81 6.42 -10.88
N MET A 66 14.75 7.27 -10.43
CA MET A 66 14.50 8.71 -10.24
C MET A 66 14.67 9.53 -11.54
N TYR A 67 15.04 8.88 -12.65
CA TYR A 67 15.12 9.46 -13.98
C TYR A 67 14.07 8.82 -14.89
#